data_AF-A0A9W2WR69-F1
#
_entry.id   AF-A0A9W2WR69-F1
#
_cell.length_a   1.000
_cell.length_b   1.000
_cell.length_c   1.000
_cell.angle_alpha   90.00
_cell.angle_beta   90.00
_cell.angle_gamma   90.00
#
_symmetry.space_group_name_H-M   'P 1'
#
loop_
_entity.id
_entity.type
_entity.pdbx_description
1 polymer ?
#
loop_
_entity_poly.entity_id
_entity_poly.type
_entity_poly.pdbx_seq_one_letter_code
_entity_poly.pdbx_strand_id
1 'polypeptide(L)'
;MDLYMMNCELLATCSALGYLEGDTYHKEPDCLESVKDLIRYLRHEDETRDVRQQLGAAQILQSDLLPILTQHCEDKPLFHAVIRLMVNLTQPALLCFGSVPKEPSFRHHFLQVLAYLQAYKEAFASEKAFGVLSETLYELLQLGWEERQEEDSLLIERILLLVRNVLHVPADLDQEKVILAGLSSRA
;
A
#
# COMPACT_ATOMS: atom_id res chain seq x y z
N MET A 1 26.83 6.94 4.50
CA MET A 1 26.85 6.27 5.82
C MET A 1 25.69 6.86 6.57
N ASP A 2 24.47 6.32 6.64
CA ASP A 2 23.95 4.97 6.45
C ASP A 2 22.58 5.04 5.76
N LEU A 3 22.53 4.88 4.44
CA LEU A 3 21.26 4.93 3.68
C LEU A 3 20.60 3.53 3.54
N TYR A 4 21.20 2.50 4.15
CA TYR A 4 20.91 1.08 3.87
C TYR A 4 20.68 0.23 5.11
N MET A 5 20.71 0.81 6.31
CA MET A 5 20.33 0.07 7.49
C MET A 5 18.81 0.19 7.63
N MET A 6 18.10 -0.71 6.94
CA MET A 6 16.68 -0.91 7.20
C MET A 6 16.53 -1.11 8.72
N ASN A 7 15.60 -0.40 9.34
CA ASN A 7 15.43 -0.48 10.79
C ASN A 7 15.24 -1.97 11.14
N CYS A 8 16.13 -2.53 11.98
CA CYS A 8 16.14 -3.97 12.28
C CYS A 8 14.76 -4.46 12.75
N GLU A 9 14.02 -3.59 13.42
CA GLU A 9 12.63 -3.84 13.82
C GLU A 9 11.71 -4.00 12.61
N LEU A 10 11.78 -3.08 11.63
CA LEU A 10 10.97 -3.15 10.41
C LEU A 10 11.26 -4.42 9.60
N LEU A 11 12.53 -4.81 9.47
CA LEU A 11 12.94 -6.06 8.81
C LEU A 11 12.36 -7.29 9.51
N ALA A 12 12.46 -7.33 10.84
CA ALA A 12 11.93 -8.43 11.65
C ALA A 12 10.40 -8.52 11.47
N THR A 13 9.70 -7.38 11.50
CA THR A 13 8.25 -7.33 11.26
C THR A 13 7.87 -7.80 9.86
N CYS A 14 8.65 -7.44 8.83
CA CYS A 14 8.40 -7.91 7.45
C CYS A 14 8.59 -9.43 7.35
N SER A 15 9.64 -9.96 7.96
CA SER A 15 9.93 -11.41 7.97
C SER A 15 8.85 -12.19 8.72
N ALA A 16 8.23 -11.57 9.73
CA ALA A 16 7.15 -12.15 10.53
C ALA A 16 5.77 -12.10 9.84
N LEU A 17 5.69 -11.79 8.54
CA LEU A 17 4.44 -11.87 7.78
C LEU A 17 4.18 -13.30 7.30
N GLY A 18 5.20 -13.97 6.79
CA GLY A 18 5.07 -15.28 6.16
C GLY A 18 6.09 -15.51 5.04
N TYR A 19 5.83 -16.52 4.23
CA TYR A 19 6.64 -16.86 3.07
C TYR A 19 5.81 -17.57 1.99
N LEU A 20 6.28 -17.50 0.76
CA LEU A 20 5.68 -18.21 -0.37
C LEU A 20 6.42 -19.54 -0.60
N GLU A 21 5.72 -20.67 -0.52
CA GLU A 21 6.21 -21.99 -0.90
C GLU A 21 5.45 -22.48 -2.13
N GLY A 22 6.12 -22.41 -3.30
CA GLY A 22 5.45 -22.63 -4.58
C GLY A 22 4.42 -21.53 -4.86
N ASP A 23 3.15 -21.92 -5.02
CA ASP A 23 2.04 -20.99 -5.22
C ASP A 23 1.23 -20.72 -3.93
N THR A 24 1.63 -21.31 -2.80
CA THR A 24 0.91 -21.19 -1.53
C THR A 24 1.65 -20.26 -0.58
N TYR A 25 0.95 -19.26 -0.06
CA TYR A 25 1.50 -18.34 0.92
C TYR A 25 1.20 -18.84 2.34
N HIS A 26 2.26 -19.06 3.10
CA HIS A 26 2.21 -19.51 4.49
C HIS A 26 2.42 -18.31 5.41
N LYS A 27 1.33 -17.84 6.01
CA LYS A 27 1.34 -16.77 7.03
C LYS A 27 1.92 -17.27 8.35
N GLU A 28 2.69 -16.43 9.02
CA GLU A 28 3.12 -16.69 10.41
C GLU A 28 1.99 -16.48 11.42
N PRO A 29 2.07 -17.08 12.64
CA PRO A 29 1.03 -16.92 13.66
C PRO A 29 0.72 -15.47 14.03
N ASP A 30 1.75 -14.62 14.07
CA ASP A 30 1.63 -13.21 14.47
C ASP A 30 1.44 -12.25 13.28
N CYS A 31 1.11 -12.77 12.08
CA CYS A 31 0.99 -11.99 10.85
C CYS A 31 0.04 -10.77 10.99
N LEU A 32 -1.09 -10.92 11.70
CA LEU A 32 -2.02 -9.80 11.95
C LEU A 32 -1.36 -8.67 12.77
N GLU A 33 -0.59 -9.02 13.81
CA GLU A 33 0.09 -8.04 14.64
C GLU A 33 1.23 -7.38 13.86
N SER A 34 1.98 -8.14 13.08
CA SER A 34 2.99 -7.62 12.15
C SER A 34 2.40 -6.59 11.16
N VAL A 35 1.26 -6.89 10.51
CA VAL A 35 0.58 -5.92 9.63
C VAL A 35 0.15 -4.66 10.40
N LYS A 36 -0.34 -4.79 11.64
CA LYS A 36 -0.68 -3.63 12.47
C LYS A 36 0.56 -2.81 12.84
N ASP A 37 1.70 -3.45 13.11
CA ASP A 37 2.97 -2.77 13.38
C ASP A 37 3.50 -2.02 12.16
N LEU A 38 3.43 -2.61 10.97
CA LEU A 38 3.77 -1.89 9.73
C LEU A 38 2.94 -0.62 9.53
N ILE A 39 1.64 -0.66 9.88
CA ILE A 39 0.77 0.51 9.85
C ILE A 39 1.18 1.54 10.92
N ARG A 40 1.63 1.09 12.10
CA ARG A 40 2.16 1.98 13.15
C ARG A 40 3.45 2.64 12.69
N TYR A 41 4.38 1.91 12.07
CA TYR A 41 5.62 2.49 11.52
C TYR A 41 5.34 3.55 10.47
N LEU A 42 4.43 3.29 9.51
CA LEU A 42 4.04 4.29 8.50
C LEU A 42 3.42 5.57 9.09
N ARG A 43 2.79 5.49 10.27
CA ARG A 43 2.26 6.68 10.95
C ARG A 43 3.36 7.58 11.52
N HIS A 44 4.54 7.01 11.77
CA HIS A 44 5.67 7.65 12.43
C HIS A 44 6.90 7.77 11.51
N GLU A 45 6.71 7.61 10.19
CA GLU A 45 7.79 7.79 9.22
C GLU A 45 8.30 9.23 9.19
N ASP A 46 9.59 9.40 8.88
CA ASP A 46 10.23 10.72 8.88
C ASP A 46 9.85 11.56 7.64
N GLU A 47 10.45 12.75 7.51
CA GLU A 47 10.22 13.65 6.37
C GLU A 47 10.70 13.07 5.04
N THR A 48 11.62 12.10 5.07
CA THR A 48 12.09 11.40 3.88
C THR A 48 11.15 10.28 3.47
N ARG A 49 10.18 9.90 4.32
CA ARG A 49 9.29 8.75 4.11
C ARG A 49 10.09 7.44 4.07
N ASP A 50 10.98 7.32 5.04
CA ASP A 50 11.93 6.21 5.20
C ASP A 50 11.24 4.84 5.27
N VAL A 51 10.15 4.72 6.02
CA VAL A 51 9.45 3.44 6.23
C VAL A 51 8.83 2.95 4.92
N ARG A 52 8.06 3.78 4.21
CA ARG A 52 7.46 3.33 2.93
C ARG A 52 8.50 3.04 1.87
N GLN A 53 9.65 3.73 1.89
CA GLN A 53 10.74 3.44 0.97
C GLN A 53 11.38 2.08 1.26
N GLN A 54 11.57 1.74 2.54
CA GLN A 54 12.08 0.43 2.95
C GLN A 54 11.09 -0.69 2.58
N LEU A 55 9.79 -0.49 2.82
CA LEU A 55 8.75 -1.46 2.45
C LEU A 55 8.65 -1.65 0.92
N GLY A 56 8.81 -0.57 0.15
CA GLY A 56 8.85 -0.65 -1.31
C GLY A 56 10.10 -1.34 -1.84
N ALA A 57 11.27 -1.08 -1.25
CA ALA A 57 12.52 -1.74 -1.58
C ALA A 57 12.44 -3.25 -1.33
N ALA A 58 11.81 -3.65 -0.22
CA ALA A 58 11.58 -5.04 0.14
C ALA A 58 10.41 -5.70 -0.62
N GLN A 59 9.70 -4.96 -1.48
CA GLN A 59 8.57 -5.44 -2.27
C GLN A 59 7.43 -6.08 -1.46
N ILE A 60 7.24 -5.65 -0.20
CA ILE A 60 6.29 -6.27 0.75
C ILE A 60 4.86 -6.33 0.21
N LEU A 61 4.45 -5.33 -0.57
CA LEU A 61 3.12 -5.34 -1.19
C LEU A 61 2.97 -6.51 -2.17
N GLN A 62 4.00 -6.76 -2.97
CA GLN A 62 4.01 -7.79 -4.01
C GLN A 62 4.27 -9.19 -3.44
N SER A 63 5.25 -9.32 -2.54
CA SER A 63 5.69 -10.61 -1.99
C SER A 63 4.76 -11.16 -0.92
N ASP A 64 4.12 -10.29 -0.14
CA ASP A 64 3.38 -10.70 1.05
C ASP A 64 1.92 -10.22 1.02
N LEU A 65 1.69 -8.92 0.86
CA LEU A 65 0.33 -8.38 1.03
C LEU A 65 -0.63 -8.86 -0.05
N LEU A 66 -0.22 -8.93 -1.33
CA LEU A 66 -1.05 -9.46 -2.42
C LEU A 66 -1.36 -10.96 -2.26
N PRO A 67 -0.39 -11.82 -1.95
CA PRO A 67 -0.68 -13.21 -1.59
C PRO A 67 -1.62 -13.34 -0.39
N ILE A 68 -1.42 -12.57 0.69
CA ILE A 68 -2.31 -12.58 1.85
C ILE A 68 -3.73 -12.15 1.45
N LEU A 69 -3.86 -11.06 0.67
CA LEU A 69 -5.13 -10.57 0.16
C LEU A 69 -5.89 -11.65 -0.62
N THR A 70 -5.18 -12.42 -1.44
CA THR A 70 -5.80 -13.36 -2.41
C THR A 70 -5.90 -14.80 -1.93
N GLN A 71 -5.22 -15.18 -0.85
CA GLN A 71 -5.20 -16.55 -0.33
C GLN A 71 -5.77 -16.67 1.09
N HIS A 72 -5.83 -15.57 1.84
CA HIS A 72 -6.26 -15.54 3.25
C HIS A 72 -7.39 -14.53 3.49
N CYS A 73 -8.25 -14.29 2.49
CA CYS A 73 -9.36 -13.33 2.58
C CYS A 73 -10.43 -13.69 3.61
N GLU A 74 -10.55 -14.99 3.97
CA GLU A 74 -11.49 -15.47 4.99
C GLU A 74 -11.11 -15.03 6.42
N ASP A 75 -9.83 -14.73 6.68
CA ASP A 75 -9.40 -14.14 7.94
C ASP A 75 -9.73 -12.64 7.93
N LYS A 76 -10.98 -12.31 8.28
CA LYS A 76 -11.50 -10.94 8.20
C LYS A 76 -10.63 -9.91 8.92
N PRO A 77 -10.19 -10.12 10.19
CA PRO A 77 -9.31 -9.16 10.86
C PRO A 77 -8.00 -8.90 10.10
N LEU A 78 -7.38 -9.95 9.55
CA LEU A 78 -6.17 -9.82 8.74
C LEU A 78 -6.44 -9.12 7.42
N PHE A 79 -7.49 -9.52 6.70
CA PHE A 79 -7.90 -8.90 5.45
C PHE A 79 -8.14 -7.38 5.62
N HIS A 80 -8.87 -6.98 6.66
CA HIS A 80 -9.14 -5.57 6.97
C HIS A 80 -7.84 -4.80 7.25
N ALA A 81 -6.90 -5.40 7.97
CA ALA A 81 -5.60 -4.81 8.27
C ALA A 81 -4.74 -4.67 7.01
N VAL A 82 -4.70 -5.69 6.15
CA VAL A 82 -3.97 -5.69 4.87
C VAL A 82 -4.50 -4.62 3.94
N ILE A 83 -5.83 -4.53 3.76
CA ILE A 83 -6.46 -3.45 2.97
C ILE A 83 -6.05 -2.08 3.51
N ARG A 84 -6.08 -1.89 4.84
CA ARG A 84 -5.68 -0.62 5.46
C ARG A 84 -4.20 -0.28 5.21
N LEU A 85 -3.31 -1.26 5.24
CA LEU A 85 -1.89 -1.09 4.91
C LEU A 85 -1.69 -0.76 3.43
N MET A 86 -2.34 -1.49 2.52
CA MET A 86 -2.27 -1.25 1.08
C MET A 86 -2.79 0.14 0.70
N VAL A 87 -3.89 0.60 1.31
CA VAL A 87 -4.40 1.97 1.11
C VAL A 87 -3.35 3.02 1.50
N ASN A 88 -2.61 2.82 2.59
CA ASN A 88 -1.56 3.74 3.03
C ASN A 88 -0.36 3.72 2.06
N LEU A 89 0.13 2.53 1.71
CA LEU A 89 1.28 2.37 0.80
C LEU A 89 1.01 2.91 -0.61
N THR A 90 -0.25 2.87 -1.06
CA THR A 90 -0.67 3.36 -2.38
C THR A 90 -1.06 4.84 -2.39
N GLN A 91 -0.92 5.58 -1.28
CA GLN A 91 -1.20 7.01 -1.27
C GLN A 91 -0.37 7.75 -2.34
N PRO A 92 -0.97 8.69 -3.09
CA PRO A 92 -0.24 9.52 -4.04
C PRO A 92 0.97 10.20 -3.37
N ALA A 93 2.13 10.14 -4.02
CA ALA A 93 3.37 10.73 -3.50
C ALA A 93 3.21 12.22 -3.11
N LEU A 94 2.38 12.97 -3.84
CA LEU A 94 2.03 14.36 -3.49
C LEU A 94 1.39 14.50 -2.11
N LEU A 95 0.55 13.55 -1.69
CA LEU A 95 -0.02 13.54 -0.34
C LEU A 95 1.02 13.16 0.71
N CYS A 96 1.96 12.27 0.37
CA CYS A 96 3.05 11.89 1.26
C CYS A 96 4.00 13.08 1.53
N PHE A 97 4.38 13.84 0.50
CA PHE A 97 5.35 14.94 0.63
C PHE A 97 4.70 16.34 0.77
N GLY A 98 3.37 16.44 0.65
CA GLY A 98 2.60 17.70 0.66
C GLY A 98 2.74 18.54 -0.60
N SER A 99 3.93 18.55 -1.22
CA SER A 99 4.21 19.18 -2.51
C SER A 99 5.39 18.48 -3.18
N VAL A 100 5.72 18.88 -4.42
CA VAL A 100 6.91 18.41 -5.11
C VAL A 100 8.15 19.06 -4.48
N PRO A 101 9.10 18.30 -3.89
CA PRO A 101 10.27 18.90 -3.28
C PRO A 101 11.15 19.62 -4.29
N LYS A 102 11.60 20.84 -3.94
CA LYS A 102 12.54 21.63 -4.76
C LYS A 102 13.99 21.24 -4.50
N GLU A 103 14.29 20.82 -3.27
CA GLU A 103 15.63 20.41 -2.87
C GLU A 103 16.00 19.06 -3.53
N PRO A 104 17.17 18.93 -4.16
CA PRO A 104 17.56 17.70 -4.86
C PRO A 104 17.52 16.43 -4.00
N SER A 105 17.90 16.54 -2.72
CA SER A 105 17.90 15.44 -1.74
C SER A 105 16.49 14.88 -1.52
N PHE A 106 15.54 15.72 -1.12
CA PHE A 106 14.13 15.34 -0.93
C PHE A 106 13.43 14.97 -2.25
N ARG A 107 13.85 15.57 -3.36
CA ARG A 107 13.31 15.20 -4.68
C ARG A 107 13.65 13.77 -5.05
N HIS A 108 14.83 13.28 -4.68
CA HIS A 108 15.18 11.87 -4.89
C HIS A 108 14.22 10.93 -4.12
N HIS A 109 13.92 11.22 -2.86
CA HIS A 109 12.96 10.45 -2.06
C HIS A 109 11.55 10.47 -2.66
N PHE A 110 11.09 11.63 -3.15
CA PHE A 110 9.80 11.74 -3.85
C PHE A 110 9.73 10.83 -5.08
N LEU A 111 10.75 10.88 -5.93
CA LEU A 111 10.82 10.06 -7.15
C LEU A 111 10.90 8.57 -6.82
N GLN A 112 11.62 8.22 -5.75
CA GLN A 112 11.73 6.84 -5.29
C GLN A 112 10.38 6.28 -4.82
N VAL A 113 9.61 7.05 -4.05
CA VAL A 113 8.25 6.66 -3.66
C VAL A 113 7.35 6.53 -4.87
N LEU A 114 7.44 7.43 -5.85
CA LEU A 114 6.67 7.33 -7.08
C LEU A 114 6.98 6.07 -7.89
N ALA A 115 8.25 5.69 -7.99
CA ALA A 115 8.66 4.46 -8.65
C ALA A 115 8.06 3.22 -7.96
N TYR A 116 8.00 3.19 -6.62
CA TYR A 116 7.32 2.11 -5.91
C TYR A 116 5.80 2.09 -6.16
N LEU A 117 5.15 3.25 -6.22
CA LEU A 117 3.73 3.32 -6.58
C LEU A 117 3.47 2.75 -7.99
N GLN A 118 4.35 3.00 -8.96
CA GLN A 118 4.28 2.42 -10.30
C GLN A 118 4.43 0.89 -10.25
N ALA A 119 5.40 0.38 -9.50
CA ALA A 119 5.56 -1.06 -9.30
C ALA A 119 4.33 -1.70 -8.62
N TYR A 120 3.70 -1.01 -7.65
CA TYR A 120 2.45 -1.49 -7.05
C TYR A 120 1.31 -1.50 -8.07
N LYS A 121 1.20 -0.47 -8.91
CA LYS A 121 0.19 -0.42 -9.98
C LYS A 121 0.30 -1.62 -10.91
N GLU A 122 1.52 -1.95 -11.33
CA GLU A 122 1.79 -3.13 -12.16
C GLU A 122 1.42 -4.43 -11.44
N ALA A 123 1.78 -4.57 -10.17
CA ALA A 123 1.42 -5.75 -9.38
C ALA A 123 -0.10 -5.92 -9.20
N PHE A 124 -0.85 -4.82 -9.17
CA PHE A 124 -2.32 -4.84 -9.16
C PHE A 124 -2.95 -5.19 -10.50
N ALA A 125 -2.20 -5.33 -11.60
CA ALA A 125 -2.70 -5.87 -12.87
C ALA A 125 -2.95 -7.39 -12.78
N SER A 126 -3.77 -7.78 -11.80
CA SER A 126 -4.08 -9.15 -11.41
C SER A 126 -5.59 -9.31 -11.30
N GLU A 127 -6.14 -10.19 -12.14
CA GLU A 127 -7.56 -10.56 -12.09
C GLU A 127 -7.94 -11.10 -10.71
N LYS A 128 -7.07 -11.90 -10.09
CA LYS A 128 -7.32 -12.48 -8.76
C LYS A 128 -7.45 -11.41 -7.69
N ALA A 129 -6.59 -10.39 -7.70
CA ALA A 129 -6.66 -9.30 -6.74
C ALA A 129 -7.97 -8.51 -6.88
N PHE A 130 -8.32 -8.13 -8.10
CA PHE A 130 -9.58 -7.41 -8.36
C PHE A 130 -10.82 -8.28 -8.14
N GLY A 131 -10.75 -9.59 -8.39
CA GLY A 131 -11.81 -10.55 -8.10
C GLY A 131 -12.17 -10.53 -6.63
N VAL A 132 -11.18 -10.73 -5.75
CA VAL A 132 -11.40 -10.70 -4.29
C VAL A 132 -11.97 -9.36 -3.81
N LEU A 133 -11.43 -8.24 -4.30
CA LEU A 133 -11.94 -6.91 -3.94
C LEU A 133 -13.39 -6.70 -4.41
N SER A 134 -13.72 -7.17 -5.61
CA SER A 134 -15.05 -7.05 -6.19
C SER A 134 -16.07 -7.94 -5.48
N GLU A 135 -15.72 -9.18 -5.18
CA GLU A 135 -16.57 -10.13 -4.43
C GLU A 135 -16.85 -9.61 -3.03
N THR A 136 -15.83 -9.15 -2.32
CA THR A 136 -15.98 -8.55 -0.99
C THR A 136 -16.89 -7.32 -1.04
N LEU A 137 -16.67 -6.42 -2.02
CA LEU A 137 -17.51 -5.24 -2.18
C LEU A 137 -18.95 -5.62 -2.53
N TYR A 138 -19.15 -6.63 -3.38
CA TYR A 138 -20.48 -7.13 -3.73
C TYR A 138 -21.24 -7.61 -2.50
N GLU A 139 -20.61 -8.46 -1.67
CA GLU A 139 -21.21 -8.98 -0.43
C GLU A 139 -21.60 -7.86 0.54
N LEU A 140 -20.70 -6.91 0.79
CA LEU A 140 -20.98 -5.76 1.65
C LEU A 140 -22.11 -4.89 1.10
N LEU A 141 -22.22 -4.77 -0.23
CA LEU A 141 -23.27 -4.00 -0.87
C LEU A 141 -24.62 -4.71 -0.91
N GLN A 142 -24.66 -6.04 -0.76
CA GLN A 142 -25.92 -6.79 -0.58
C GLN A 142 -26.58 -6.51 0.77
N LEU A 143 -25.80 -6.14 1.79
CA LEU A 143 -26.35 -5.71 3.07
C LEU A 143 -27.17 -4.43 2.89
N GLY A 144 -28.34 -4.37 3.52
CA GLY A 144 -29.13 -3.15 3.59
C GLY A 144 -28.33 -2.03 4.24
N TRP A 145 -28.54 -0.78 3.81
CA TRP A 145 -27.75 0.35 4.33
C TRP A 145 -27.82 0.48 5.87
N GLU A 146 -28.98 0.19 6.46
CA GLU A 146 -29.17 0.22 7.93
C GLU A 146 -28.60 -1.01 8.65
N GLU A 147 -28.33 -2.09 7.93
CA GLU A 147 -27.79 -3.35 8.49
C GLU A 147 -26.26 -3.33 8.57
N ARG A 148 -25.63 -2.50 7.74
CA ARG A 148 -24.17 -2.34 7.70
C ARG A 148 -23.67 -1.74 8.99
N GLN A 149 -22.70 -2.41 9.58
CA GLN A 149 -21.96 -1.89 10.72
C GLN A 149 -20.98 -0.80 10.25
N GLU A 150 -20.46 -0.03 11.19
CA GLU A 150 -19.43 0.98 10.90
C GLU A 150 -18.21 0.35 10.21
N GLU A 151 -17.81 -0.85 10.63
CA GLU A 151 -16.69 -1.57 10.05
C GLU A 151 -16.94 -1.96 8.57
N ASP A 152 -18.17 -2.36 8.22
CA ASP A 152 -18.55 -2.66 6.83
C ASP A 152 -18.42 -1.42 5.96
N SER A 153 -18.92 -0.28 6.45
CA SER A 153 -18.84 1.00 5.75
C SER A 153 -17.39 1.47 5.56
N LEU A 154 -16.55 1.31 6.58
CA LEU A 154 -15.13 1.62 6.51
C LEU A 154 -14.38 0.70 5.54
N LEU A 155 -14.75 -0.58 5.46
CA LEU A 155 -14.15 -1.50 4.51
C LEU A 155 -14.52 -1.15 3.06
N ILE A 156 -15.81 -0.84 2.80
CA ILE A 156 -16.26 -0.34 1.50
C ILE A 156 -15.42 0.88 1.09
N GLU A 157 -15.31 1.88 1.97
CA GLU A 157 -14.53 3.08 1.70
C GLU A 157 -13.08 2.73 1.37
N ARG A 158 -12.44 1.88 2.16
CA ARG A 158 -11.03 1.51 1.95
C ARG A 158 -10.80 0.75 0.65
N ILE A 159 -11.70 -0.15 0.25
CA ILE A 159 -11.60 -0.84 -1.04
C ILE A 159 -11.68 0.18 -2.18
N LEU A 160 -12.63 1.11 -2.13
CA LEU A 160 -12.77 2.16 -3.14
C LEU A 160 -11.55 3.09 -3.17
N LEU A 161 -11.00 3.46 -2.00
CA LEU A 161 -9.78 4.25 -1.89
C LEU A 161 -8.57 3.53 -2.47
N LEU A 162 -8.44 2.22 -2.23
CA LEU A 162 -7.36 1.40 -2.77
C LEU A 162 -7.41 1.36 -4.30
N VAL A 163 -8.57 1.06 -4.87
CA VAL A 163 -8.78 1.04 -6.33
C VAL A 163 -8.48 2.40 -6.93
N ARG A 164 -9.02 3.48 -6.34
CA ARG A 164 -8.74 4.85 -6.78
C ARG A 164 -7.23 5.15 -6.74
N ASN A 165 -6.55 4.81 -5.66
CA ASN A 165 -5.12 5.05 -5.49
C ASN A 165 -4.31 4.37 -6.60
N VAL A 166 -4.54 3.08 -6.83
CA VAL A 166 -3.88 2.28 -7.87
C VAL A 166 -4.13 2.87 -9.27
N LEU A 167 -5.37 3.25 -9.57
CA LEU A 167 -5.71 3.85 -10.86
C LEU A 167 -5.09 5.24 -11.05
N HIS A 168 -4.94 6.02 -9.97
CA HIS A 168 -4.37 7.36 -9.98
C HIS A 168 -2.85 7.39 -10.26
N VAL A 169 -2.12 6.31 -9.98
CA VAL A 169 -0.67 6.24 -10.25
C VAL A 169 -0.40 6.49 -11.75
N PRO A 170 0.50 7.43 -12.12
CA PRO A 170 0.81 7.74 -13.52
C PRO A 170 1.46 6.55 -14.22
N ALA A 171 1.12 6.34 -15.50
CA ALA A 171 1.58 5.18 -16.26
C ALA A 171 3.03 5.30 -16.79
N ASP A 172 3.55 6.53 -16.94
CA ASP A 172 4.95 6.76 -17.33
C ASP A 172 5.53 8.07 -16.72
N LEU A 173 6.85 8.23 -16.90
CA LEU A 173 7.64 9.39 -16.44
C LEU A 173 7.36 10.69 -17.23
N ASP A 174 6.71 10.63 -18.40
CA ASP A 174 6.38 11.80 -19.21
C ASP A 174 5.01 12.40 -18.81
N GLN A 175 4.03 11.56 -18.45
CA GLN A 175 2.82 11.98 -17.73
C GLN A 175 3.17 12.60 -16.38
N GLU A 176 4.22 12.09 -15.72
CA GLU A 176 4.78 12.69 -14.51
C GLU A 176 5.28 14.12 -14.78
N LYS A 177 6.07 14.36 -15.83
CA LYS A 177 6.53 15.72 -16.20
C LYS A 177 5.36 16.67 -16.45
N VAL A 178 4.27 16.20 -17.05
CA VAL A 178 3.06 17.01 -17.28
C VAL A 178 2.37 17.36 -15.96
N ILE A 179 2.24 16.41 -15.03
CA ILE A 179 1.65 16.64 -13.70
C ILE A 179 2.52 17.62 -12.89
N LEU A 180 3.84 17.41 -12.88
CA LEU A 180 4.80 18.27 -12.18
C LEU A 180 4.86 19.68 -12.78
N ALA A 181 4.81 19.82 -14.11
CA ALA A 181 4.77 21.12 -14.79
C ALA A 181 3.43 21.86 -14.58
N GLY A 182 2.31 21.12 -14.53
CA GLY A 182 0.99 21.68 -14.23
C GLY A 182 0.86 22.21 -12.80
N LEU A 183 1.56 21.60 -11.83
CA LEU A 183 1.59 22.07 -10.45
C LEU A 183 2.52 23.27 -10.25
N SER A 184 3.64 23.32 -10.98
CA SER A 184 4.59 24.44 -10.90
C SER A 184 4.10 25.73 -11.58
N SER A 185 3.05 25.67 -12.41
CA SER A 185 2.43 26.82 -13.09
C SER A 185 1.22 27.41 -12.34
N ARG A 186 0.83 26.81 -11.21
CA ARG A 186 -0.29 27.24 -10.36
C ARG A 186 0.13 27.84 -9.00
N ALA A 187 1.43 28.04 -8.79
CA ALA A 187 2.02 28.74 -7.64
C ALA A 187 2.67 30.04 -8.12
#